data_AF-A0A7X8YPE8-F1
#
_entry.id   AF-A0A7X8YPE8-F1
#
_cell.length_a   1.000
_cell.length_b   1.000
_cell.length_c   1.000
_cell.angle_alpha   90.00
_cell.angle_beta   90.00
_cell.angle_gamma   90.00
#
_symmetry.space_group_name_H-M   'P 1'
#
loop_
_entity.id
_entity.type
_entity.pdbx_description
1 polymer ?
#
loop_
_entity_poly.entity_id
_entity_poly.type
_entity_poly.pdbx_seq_one_letter_code
_entity_poly.pdbx_strand_id
1 'polypeptide(L)'
;MQSKNKKKNIGITALYCRLSRDDGTEGDSNSVVIRNGFCRNTPKKTADNTRHYVDDGYTGTNFNRPGFQKLLEDIEMGYVTAVIVMD
;
A
#
# COMPACT_ATOMS: atom_id res chain seq x y z
N MET A 1 7.54 -33.06 -20.98
CA MET A 1 7.12 -31.63 -20.99
C MET A 1 7.62 -30.98 -19.72
N GLN A 2 8.70 -30.20 -19.79
CA GLN A 2 9.25 -29.51 -18.61
C GLN A 2 8.35 -28.33 -18.26
N SER A 3 7.72 -28.42 -17.09
CA SER A 3 6.90 -27.36 -16.51
C SER A 3 7.80 -26.15 -16.24
N LYS A 4 7.54 -25.03 -16.91
CA LYS A 4 8.28 -23.78 -16.73
C LYS A 4 8.05 -23.29 -15.31
N ASN A 5 9.03 -23.49 -14.43
CA ASN A 5 9.12 -22.80 -13.15
C ASN A 5 9.19 -21.30 -13.44
N LYS A 6 8.04 -20.61 -13.46
CA LYS A 6 7.98 -19.17 -13.30
C LYS A 6 8.63 -18.89 -11.95
N LYS A 7 9.89 -18.44 -11.95
CA LYS A 7 10.47 -17.72 -10.82
C LYS A 7 9.46 -16.62 -10.50
N LYS A 8 8.65 -16.82 -9.45
CA LYS A 8 7.89 -15.74 -8.87
C LYS A 8 8.96 -14.77 -8.40
N ASN A 9 9.16 -13.68 -9.12
CA ASN A 9 9.84 -12.52 -8.55
C ASN A 9 8.97 -12.17 -7.34
N ILE A 10 9.43 -12.53 -6.14
CA ILE A 10 8.75 -12.24 -4.89
C ILE A 10 8.99 -10.76 -4.59
N GLY A 11 8.58 -9.89 -5.52
CA GLY A 11 8.66 -8.47 -5.32
C GLY A 11 7.66 -8.06 -4.24
N ILE A 12 7.92 -6.89 -3.67
CA ILE A 12 7.11 -6.34 -2.61
C ILE A 12 5.76 -5.95 -3.21
N THR A 13 4.69 -6.26 -2.49
CA THR A 13 3.37 -5.70 -2.76
C THR A 13 3.25 -4.41 -1.97
N ALA A 14 3.06 -3.29 -2.65
CA ALA A 14 2.85 -2.02 -1.99
C ALA A 14 1.35 -1.79 -1.77
N LEU A 15 1.00 -1.44 -0.55
CA LEU A 15 -0.35 -1.10 -0.12
C LEU A 15 -0.40 0.39 0.15
N TYR A 16 -1.13 1.12 -0.67
CA TYR A 16 -1.30 2.55 -0.52
C TYR A 16 -2.70 2.87 0.00
N CYS A 17 -2.76 3.63 1.08
CA CYS A 17 -4.00 4.15 1.64
C CYS A 17 -3.95 5.66 1.78
N ARG A 18 -5.02 6.30 1.30
CA ARG A 18 -5.26 7.72 1.55
C ARG A 18 -6.44 7.86 2.50
N LEU A 19 -6.26 8.67 3.53
CA LEU A 19 -7.35 9.14 4.36
C LEU A 19 -7.60 10.60 4.03
N SER A 20 -8.81 10.90 3.57
CA SER A 20 -9.20 12.29 3.33
C SER A 20 -9.46 12.99 4.67
N ARG A 21 -9.10 14.27 4.75
CA ARG A 21 -9.28 15.09 5.96
C ARG A 21 -10.76 15.39 6.26
N ASP A 22 -11.67 15.16 5.31
CA ASP A 22 -13.09 15.49 5.43
C ASP A 22 -13.82 14.57 6.44
N ASP A 23 -13.26 13.39 6.73
CA ASP A 23 -13.85 12.41 7.66
C ASP A 23 -13.70 12.76 9.16
N GLY A 24 -13.39 14.01 9.49
CA GLY A 24 -13.79 14.70 10.73
C GLY A 24 -13.48 14.04 12.08
N THR A 25 -12.64 13.02 12.15
CA THR A 25 -12.33 12.28 13.37
C THR A 25 -10.87 12.44 13.72
N GLU A 26 -10.61 13.42 14.58
CA GLU A 26 -9.34 13.59 15.26
C GLU A 26 -8.96 12.30 16.00
N GLY A 27 -7.75 11.80 15.75
CA GLY A 27 -7.04 10.98 16.71
C GLY A 27 -6.92 9.51 16.36
N ASP A 28 -5.72 9.11 15.92
CA ASP A 28 -5.05 7.80 16.07
C ASP A 28 -5.76 6.54 15.52
N SER A 29 -7.06 6.62 15.24
CA SER A 29 -7.94 5.47 15.02
C SER A 29 -8.03 5.10 13.54
N ASN A 30 -7.97 6.09 12.64
CA ASN A 30 -8.08 5.82 11.19
C ASN A 30 -6.88 5.02 10.67
N SER A 31 -5.67 5.28 11.16
CA SER A 31 -4.47 4.51 10.79
C SER A 31 -4.51 3.07 11.33
N VAL A 32 -5.13 2.84 12.50
CA VAL A 32 -5.36 1.49 13.05
C VAL A 32 -6.42 0.73 12.27
N VAL A 33 -7.54 1.38 11.90
CA VAL A 33 -8.60 0.78 11.07
C VAL A 33 -8.06 0.41 9.70
N ILE A 34 -7.27 1.27 9.07
CA ILE A 34 -6.60 1.01 7.79
C ILE A 34 -5.67 -0.21 7.91
N ARG A 35 -4.86 -0.29 8.97
CA ARG A 35 -3.96 -1.43 9.20
C ARG A 35 -4.72 -2.75 9.41
N ASN A 36 -5.79 -2.71 10.20
CA ASN A 36 -6.62 -3.89 10.47
C ASN A 36 -7.44 -4.32 9.24
N GLY A 37 -7.96 -3.36 8.47
CA GLY A 37 -8.65 -3.60 7.19
C GLY A 37 -7.71 -4.17 6.14
N PHE A 38 -6.49 -3.64 6.04
CA PHE A 38 -5.46 -4.17 5.16
C PHE A 38 -5.13 -5.62 5.48
N CYS A 39 -4.86 -5.93 6.74
CA CYS A 39 -4.54 -7.30 7.17
C CYS A 39 -5.65 -8.30 6.81
N ARG A 40 -6.91 -7.87 6.80
CA ARG A 40 -8.07 -8.72 6.53
C ARG A 40 -8.38 -8.89 5.05
N ASN A 41 -8.16 -7.86 4.23
CA ASN A 41 -8.48 -7.88 2.80
C ASN A 41 -7.30 -8.30 1.91
N THR A 42 -6.07 -8.27 2.42
CA THR A 42 -4.92 -8.76 1.65
C THR A 42 -4.88 -10.29 1.63
N PRO A 43 -4.73 -10.92 0.45
CA PRO A 43 -4.56 -12.36 0.38
C PRO A 43 -3.32 -12.79 1.18
N LYS A 44 -3.43 -13.87 1.96
CA LYS A 44 -2.33 -14.40 2.80
C LYS A 44 -1.00 -14.60 2.03
N LYS A 45 -1.08 -14.83 0.72
CA LYS A 45 0.10 -15.01 -0.16
C LYS A 45 0.81 -13.69 -0.54
N THR A 46 0.17 -12.54 -0.40
CA THR A 46 0.80 -11.22 -0.58
C THR A 46 1.28 -10.66 0.76
N ALA A 47 0.61 -10.99 1.87
CA ALA A 47 0.93 -10.48 3.21
C ALA A 47 2.39 -10.66 3.64
N ASP A 48 3.07 -11.74 3.23
CA ASP A 48 4.46 -12.02 3.63
C ASP A 48 5.48 -10.99 3.11
N ASN A 49 5.25 -10.37 1.94
CA ASN A 49 6.14 -9.38 1.32
C ASN A 49 5.40 -8.08 1.01
N THR A 50 4.71 -7.52 2.00
CA THR A 50 3.89 -6.33 1.79
C THR A 50 4.44 -5.10 2.54
N ARG A 51 4.53 -3.95 1.84
CA ARG A 51 4.83 -2.64 2.44
C ARG A 51 3.58 -1.76 2.47
N HIS A 52 3.41 -1.03 3.56
CA HIS A 52 2.25 -0.15 3.77
C HIS A 52 2.69 1.32 3.67
N TYR A 53 1.92 2.09 2.91
CA TYR A 53 2.09 3.52 2.69
C TYR A 53 0.76 4.18 3.03
N VAL A 54 0.75 5.06 4.02
CA VAL A 54 -0.47 5.73 4.48
C VAL A 54 -0.25 7.23 4.43
N ASP A 55 -1.19 7.93 3.79
CA ASP A 55 -1.26 9.38 3.78
C ASP A 55 -2.51 9.83 4.55
N ASP A 56 -2.29 10.32 5.77
CA ASP A 56 -3.34 10.83 6.65
C ASP A 56 -3.53 12.35 6.49
N GLY A 57 -4.77 12.77 6.25
CA GLY A 57 -5.13 14.18 6.09
C GLY A 57 -4.70 14.82 4.77
N TYR A 58 -4.38 14.02 3.74
CA TYR A 58 -3.93 14.53 2.44
C TYR A 58 -5.07 14.64 1.42
N THR A 59 -5.08 15.77 0.72
CA THR A 59 -6.05 16.02 -0.35
C THR A 59 -5.83 15.11 -1.56
N GLY A 60 -6.96 14.67 -2.14
CA GLY A 60 -7.06 13.95 -3.41
C GLY A 60 -6.50 14.72 -4.61
N THR A 61 -6.37 16.04 -4.49
CA THR A 61 -6.14 16.97 -5.61
C THR A 61 -4.67 17.22 -5.94
N ASN A 62 -3.73 16.73 -5.14
CA ASN A 62 -2.30 16.85 -5.43
C ASN A 62 -1.54 15.53 -5.20
N PHE A 63 -0.37 15.44 -5.83
CA PHE A 63 0.57 14.31 -5.70
C PHE A 63 1.65 14.55 -4.64
N ASN A 64 1.56 15.67 -3.90
CA ASN A 64 2.54 16.01 -2.89
C ASN A 64 2.18 15.33 -1.56
N ARG A 65 2.25 14.00 -1.56
CA ARG A 65 1.90 13.16 -0.42
C ARG A 65 3.06 12.24 -0.07
N PRO A 66 3.54 12.24 1.19
CA PRO A 66 4.76 11.56 1.58
C PRO A 66 4.67 10.04 1.43
N GLY A 67 3.52 9.43 1.68
CA GLY A 67 3.26 8.01 1.48
C GLY A 67 3.30 7.63 0.00
N PHE A 68 2.64 8.43 -0.84
CA PHE A 68 2.66 8.25 -2.30
C PHE A 68 4.06 8.45 -2.90
N GLN A 69 4.84 9.41 -2.41
CA GLN A 69 6.21 9.63 -2.87
C GLN A 69 7.14 8.48 -2.51
N LYS A 70 7.06 7.96 -1.28
CA LYS A 70 7.81 6.76 -0.87
C LYS A 70 7.43 5.53 -1.69
N LEU A 71 6.14 5.38 -2.00
CA LEU A 71 5.67 4.33 -2.90
C LEU A 71 6.33 4.44 -4.27
N LEU A 72 6.36 5.64 -4.86
CA LEU A 72 6.99 5.88 -6.16
C LEU A 72 8.48 5.58 -6.13
N GLU A 73 9.20 6.00 -5.09
CA GLU A 73 10.62 5.71 -4.91
C GLU A 73 10.88 4.18 -4.88
N ASP A 74 10.07 3.43 -4.13
CA ASP A 74 10.19 1.97 -4.06
C ASP A 74 9.81 1.25 -5.37
N ILE A 75 8.94 1.85 -6.18
CA ILE A 75 8.65 1.41 -7.56
C ILE A 75 9.85 1.68 -8.47
N GLU A 76 10.43 2.88 -8.41
CA GLU A 76 11.59 3.26 -9.21
C GLU A 76 12.83 2.42 -8.89
N MET A 77 13.02 2.04 -7.63
CA MET A 77 14.06 1.10 -7.21
C MET A 77 13.80 -0.34 -7.65
N GLY A 78 12.63 -0.63 -8.23
CA GLY A 78 12.26 -1.96 -8.73
C GLY A 78 11.90 -2.97 -7.63
N TYR A 79 11.65 -2.50 -6.41
CA TYR A 79 11.25 -3.37 -5.29
C TYR A 79 9.78 -3.75 -5.34
N VAL A 80 8.94 -2.87 -5.86
CA VAL A 80 7.49 -3.07 -5.91
C VAL A 80 7.07 -3.77 -7.20
N THR A 81 6.40 -4.91 -7.07
CA THR A 81 5.83 -5.66 -8.21
C THR A 81 4.33 -5.51 -8.37
N ALA A 82 3.63 -5.08 -7.31
CA ALA A 82 2.20 -4.89 -7.32
C ALA A 82 1.84 -3.73 -6.40
N VAL A 83 0.90 -2.89 -6.81
CA VAL A 83 0.36 -1.81 -5.99
C VAL A 83 -1.13 -2.07 -5.77
N ILE A 84 -1.56 -2.05 -4.53
CA ILE A 84 -2.96 -2.11 -4.11
C ILE A 84 -3.28 -0.77 -3.48
N VAL A 85 -4.25 -0.07 -4.07
CA VAL A 85 -4.72 1.23 -3.59
C VAL A 85 -6.06 1.03 -2.91
N MET A 86 -6.22 1.55 -1.69
CA MET A 86 -7.52 1.73 -1.06
C MET A 86 -7.70 3.23 -0.77
N ASP A 87 -8.75 3.80 -1.36
CA ASP A 87 -9.20 5.17 -1.17
C ASP A 87 -10.47 5.19 -0.33
#